data_AF-A0A7W2GJZ4-F1
#
_entry.id   AF-A0A7W2GJZ4-F1
#
_cell.length_a   1.000
_cell.length_b   1.000
_cell.length_c   1.000
_cell.angle_alpha   90.00
_cell.angle_beta   90.00
_cell.angle_gamma   90.00
#
_symmetry.space_group_name_H-M   'P 1'
#
loop_
_entity.id
_entity.type
_entity.pdbx_description
1 polymer ?
#
loop_
_entity_poly.entity_id
_entity_poly.type
_entity_poly.pdbx_seq_one_letter_code
_entity_poly.pdbx_strand_id
1 'polypeptide(L)'
;MSTSKALSQLLGIQKHDLEMKKEVVGRLQHRIGALENEDHKWTTSLEKERIALDEAPLSSWAYLHFANLVDQKRTQIKRLLAELERQLSQEQDRLREAYAQVRSLEKYLDSIAEKEKIALDKKEQELLDDRQAYKHGQKRRQSSSAP
;
A
#
# COMPACT_ATOMS: atom_id res chain seq x y z
N MET A 1 -8.71 11.00 -26.67
CA MET A 1 -8.97 10.83 -25.22
C MET A 1 -8.39 12.05 -24.50
N SER A 2 -9.09 12.66 -23.55
CA SER A 2 -8.46 13.72 -22.74
C SER A 2 -7.37 13.11 -21.87
N THR A 3 -6.24 13.80 -21.71
CA THR A 3 -5.11 13.41 -20.87
C THR A 3 -5.54 13.09 -19.43
N SER A 4 -6.50 13.85 -18.88
CA SER A 4 -7.10 13.63 -17.57
C SER A 4 -7.79 12.24 -17.43
N LYS A 5 -8.48 11.77 -18.47
CA LYS A 5 -9.13 10.45 -18.46
C LYS A 5 -8.12 9.30 -18.47
N ALA A 6 -7.05 9.42 -19.25
CA ALA A 6 -5.99 8.41 -19.30
C ALA A 6 -5.21 8.33 -17.97
N LEU A 7 -4.93 9.48 -17.35
CA LEU A 7 -4.25 9.54 -16.05
C LEU A 7 -5.12 8.99 -14.92
N SER A 8 -6.44 9.25 -14.93
CA SER A 8 -7.37 8.65 -13.97
C SER A 8 -7.44 7.13 -14.10
N GLN A 9 -7.41 6.59 -15.33
CA GLN A 9 -7.33 5.15 -15.56
C GLN A 9 -6.01 4.55 -15.05
N LEU A 10 -4.89 5.22 -15.33
CA LEU A 10 -3.58 4.83 -14.81
C LEU A 10 -3.56 4.80 -13.27
N LEU A 11 -4.16 5.82 -12.62
CA LEU A 11 -4.30 5.86 -11.17
C LEU A 11 -5.11 4.65 -10.66
N GLY A 12 -6.19 4.28 -11.35
CA GLY A 12 -6.98 3.09 -11.00
C GLY A 12 -6.16 1.80 -11.06
N ILE A 13 -5.36 1.61 -12.11
CA ILE A 13 -4.46 0.46 -12.27
C ILE A 13 -3.42 0.44 -11.14
N GLN A 14 -2.81 1.58 -10.83
CA GLN A 14 -1.79 1.70 -9.79
C GLN A 14 -2.36 1.47 -8.37
N LYS A 15 -3.59 1.91 -8.11
CA LYS A 15 -4.30 1.60 -6.85
C LYS A 15 -4.59 0.10 -6.72
N HIS A 16 -4.94 -0.56 -7.82
CA HIS A 16 -5.14 -2.01 -7.82
C HIS A 16 -3.82 -2.76 -7.56
N ASP A 17 -2.73 -2.39 -8.24
CA ASP A 17 -1.41 -2.99 -7.98
C ASP A 17 -0.95 -2.77 -6.53
N LEU A 18 -1.20 -1.57 -5.98
CA LEU A 18 -0.94 -1.28 -4.57
C LEU A 18 -1.68 -2.26 -3.64
N GLU A 19 -2.96 -2.52 -3.91
CA GLU A 19 -3.76 -3.45 -3.11
C GLU A 19 -3.24 -4.88 -3.22
N MET A 20 -2.90 -5.33 -4.43
CA MET A 20 -2.28 -6.65 -4.64
C MET A 20 -0.98 -6.80 -3.83
N LYS A 21 -0.14 -5.76 -3.77
CA LYS A 21 1.08 -5.78 -2.94
C LYS A 21 0.78 -5.83 -1.45
N LYS A 22 -0.25 -5.12 -0.96
CA LYS A 22 -0.68 -5.23 0.44
C LYS A 22 -1.10 -6.64 0.78
N GLU A 23 -1.85 -7.29 -0.11
CA GLU A 23 -2.26 -8.68 0.10
C GLU A 23 -1.05 -9.62 0.16
N VAL A 24 -0.04 -9.43 -0.69
CA VAL A 24 1.21 -10.22 -0.66
C VAL A 24 1.89 -10.05 0.71
N VAL A 25 2.07 -8.82 1.17
CA VAL A 25 2.65 -8.51 2.49
C VAL A 25 1.84 -9.16 3.61
N GLY A 26 0.51 -9.06 3.57
CA GLY A 26 -0.38 -9.69 4.56
C GLY A 26 -0.27 -11.22 4.59
N ARG A 27 -0.17 -11.86 3.41
CA ARG A 27 0.04 -13.32 3.32
C ARG A 27 1.39 -13.74 3.91
N LEU A 28 2.45 -12.98 3.65
CA LEU A 28 3.78 -13.25 4.21
C LEU A 28 3.78 -13.11 5.74
N GLN A 29 3.19 -12.03 6.26
CA GLN A 29 3.06 -11.83 7.72
C GLN A 29 2.27 -12.95 8.38
N HIS A 30 1.15 -13.37 7.79
CA HIS A 30 0.36 -14.49 8.29
C HIS A 30 1.18 -15.80 8.29
N ARG A 31 1.95 -16.06 7.24
CA ARG A 31 2.80 -17.26 7.15
C ARG A 31 3.92 -17.26 8.20
N ILE A 32 4.55 -16.10 8.43
CA ILE A 32 5.56 -15.92 9.48
C ILE A 32 4.94 -16.23 10.84
N GLY A 33 3.82 -15.59 11.19
CA GLY A 33 3.14 -15.83 12.48
C GLY A 33 2.72 -17.29 12.67
N ALA A 34 2.32 -17.99 11.61
CA ALA A 34 2.01 -19.42 11.67
C ALA A 34 3.24 -20.27 12.00
N LEU A 35 4.41 -19.95 11.43
CA LEU A 35 5.67 -20.64 11.69
C LEU A 35 6.24 -20.34 13.09
N GLU A 36 6.11 -19.10 13.56
CA GLU A 36 6.48 -18.73 14.93
C GLU A 36 5.65 -19.50 15.97
N ASN A 37 4.34 -19.61 15.73
CA ASN A 37 3.46 -20.42 16.57
C ASN A 37 3.84 -21.91 16.51
N GLU A 38 4.26 -22.42 15.35
CA GLU A 38 4.75 -23.79 15.22
C GLU A 38 6.05 -24.01 16.01
N ASP A 39 7.04 -23.09 15.95
CA ASP A 39 8.27 -23.17 16.77
C ASP A 39 7.94 -23.14 18.27
N HIS A 40 7.00 -22.29 18.67
CA HIS A 40 6.54 -22.22 20.05
C HIS A 40 5.94 -23.56 20.52
N LYS A 41 5.05 -24.16 19.72
CA LYS A 41 4.46 -25.47 20.02
C LYS A 41 5.53 -26.56 20.19
N TRP A 42 6.51 -26.62 19.30
CA TRP A 42 7.61 -27.57 19.40
C TRP A 42 8.44 -27.35 20.68
N THR A 43 8.69 -26.10 21.04
CA THR A 43 9.40 -25.74 22.28
C THR A 43 8.60 -26.15 23.52
N THR A 44 7.29 -25.89 23.54
CA THR A 44 6.41 -26.31 24.65
C THR A 44 6.33 -27.83 24.77
N SER A 45 6.28 -28.56 23.66
CA SER A 45 6.27 -30.03 23.67
C SER A 45 7.58 -30.61 24.21
N LEU A 46 8.72 -30.03 23.86
CA LEU A 46 10.02 -30.43 24.40
C LEU A 46 10.12 -30.22 25.91
N GLU A 47 9.63 -29.09 26.41
CA GLU A 47 9.61 -28.81 27.85
C GLU A 47 8.73 -29.82 28.61
N LYS A 48 7.56 -30.16 28.06
CA LYS A 48 6.66 -31.17 28.65
C LYS A 48 7.31 -32.55 28.74
N GLU A 49 7.98 -32.99 27.67
CA GLU A 49 8.70 -34.25 27.66
C GLU A 49 9.90 -34.24 28.62
N ARG A 50 10.57 -33.08 28.81
CA ARG A 50 11.64 -32.95 29.80
C ARG A 50 11.11 -33.15 31.23
N ILE A 51 10.00 -32.50 31.58
CA ILE A 51 9.36 -32.66 32.89
C ILE A 51 8.95 -34.11 33.12
N ALA A 52 8.37 -34.77 32.11
CA ALA A 52 7.99 -36.18 32.21
C ALA A 52 9.19 -37.12 32.40
N LEU A 53 10.34 -36.81 31.79
CA LEU A 53 11.58 -37.55 32.00
C LEU A 53 12.10 -37.41 33.44
N ASP A 54 12.04 -36.20 34.01
CA ASP A 54 12.44 -35.95 35.40
C ASP A 54 11.60 -36.77 36.40
N GLU A 55 10.33 -37.04 36.08
CA GLU A 55 9.42 -37.87 36.86
C GLU A 55 9.61 -39.39 36.64
N ALA A 56 10.15 -39.80 35.47
CA ALA A 56 10.33 -41.20 35.08
C ALA A 56 11.65 -41.42 34.30
N PRO A 57 12.82 -41.44 34.96
CA PRO A 57 14.15 -41.34 34.33
C PRO A 57 14.57 -42.53 33.44
N LEU A 58 13.85 -43.65 33.48
CA LEU A 58 14.12 -44.84 32.66
C LEU A 58 13.88 -44.62 31.15
N SER A 59 13.26 -43.52 30.74
CA SER A 59 12.91 -43.19 29.35
C SER A 59 13.90 -42.25 28.62
N SER A 60 15.07 -42.00 29.21
CA SER A 60 16.11 -41.06 28.73
C SER A 60 16.45 -41.16 27.23
N TRP A 61 16.52 -42.38 26.68
CA TRP A 61 16.82 -42.58 25.26
C TRP A 61 15.70 -42.08 24.33
N ALA A 62 14.43 -42.28 24.69
CA ALA A 62 13.29 -41.79 23.92
C ALA A 62 13.24 -40.26 23.91
N TYR A 63 13.51 -39.64 25.06
CA TYR A 63 13.62 -38.19 25.18
C TYR A 63 14.74 -37.63 24.29
N LEU A 64 15.93 -38.24 24.29
CA LEU A 64 17.05 -37.82 23.43
C LEU A 64 16.70 -37.84 21.94
N HIS A 65 16.02 -38.88 21.46
CA HIS A 65 15.54 -38.93 20.07
C HIS A 65 14.51 -37.86 19.76
N PHE A 66 13.55 -37.65 20.66
CA PHE A 66 12.55 -36.61 20.51
C PHE A 66 13.18 -35.21 20.50
N ALA A 67 14.11 -34.94 21.40
CA ALA A 67 14.84 -33.67 21.47
C ALA A 67 15.61 -33.38 20.19
N ASN A 68 16.30 -34.38 19.63
CA ASN A 68 16.99 -34.25 18.35
C ASN A 68 16.02 -33.96 17.19
N LEU A 69 14.86 -34.64 17.16
CA LEU A 69 13.83 -34.37 16.16
C LEU A 69 13.28 -32.95 16.28
N VAL A 70 13.00 -32.49 17.49
CA VAL A 70 12.54 -31.12 17.77
C VAL A 70 13.58 -30.12 17.27
N ASP A 71 14.86 -30.31 17.60
CA ASP A 71 15.92 -29.39 17.17
C ASP A 71 16.04 -29.30 15.63
N GLN A 72 15.93 -30.44 14.94
CA GLN A 72 15.89 -30.47 13.47
C GLN A 72 14.70 -29.68 12.91
N LYS A 73 13.50 -29.87 13.48
CA LYS A 73 12.29 -29.17 13.05
C LYS A 73 12.38 -27.67 13.29
N ARG A 74 12.84 -27.26 14.47
CA ARG A 74 13.05 -25.86 14.82
C ARG A 74 14.10 -25.20 13.94
N THR A 75 15.19 -25.92 13.62
CA THR A 75 16.20 -25.43 12.67
C THR A 75 15.62 -25.21 11.27
N GLN A 76 14.76 -26.12 10.79
CA GLN A 76 14.04 -25.94 9.52
C GLN A 76 13.10 -24.72 9.56
N ILE A 77 12.33 -24.57 10.63
CA ILE A 77 11.43 -23.42 10.83
C ILE A 77 12.21 -22.11 10.83
N LYS A 78 13.32 -22.01 11.58
CA LYS A 78 14.16 -20.81 11.63
C LYS A 78 14.74 -20.43 10.25
N ARG A 79 15.15 -21.41 9.44
CA ARG A 79 15.61 -21.15 8.07
C ARG A 79 14.49 -20.60 7.19
N LEU A 80 13.29 -21.17 7.30
CA LEU A 80 12.12 -20.70 6.56
C LEU A 80 11.69 -19.30 6.99
N LEU A 81 11.72 -19.02 8.30
CA LEU A 81 11.44 -17.70 8.85
C LEU A 81 12.40 -16.65 8.30
N ALA A 82 13.71 -16.90 8.35
CA ALA A 82 14.71 -15.97 7.83
C ALA A 82 14.49 -15.63 6.34
N GLU A 83 14.14 -16.63 5.52
CA GLU A 83 13.83 -16.41 4.11
C GLU A 83 12.53 -15.61 3.93
N LEU A 84 11.49 -15.92 4.69
CA LEU A 84 10.21 -15.20 4.62
C LEU A 84 10.33 -13.76 5.14
N GLU A 85 11.13 -13.50 6.17
CA GLU A 85 11.41 -12.16 6.68
C GLU A 85 12.15 -11.32 5.64
N ARG A 86 13.12 -11.93 4.94
CA ARG A 86 13.82 -11.29 3.81
C ARG A 86 12.84 -10.94 2.70
N GLN A 87 11.96 -11.87 2.31
CA GLN A 87 10.92 -11.62 1.32
C GLN A 87 9.93 -10.54 1.77
N LEU A 88 9.51 -10.57 3.04
CA LEU A 88 8.63 -9.57 3.62
C LEU A 88 9.24 -8.17 3.54
N SER A 89 10.52 -8.03 3.88
CA SER A 89 11.23 -6.75 3.76
C SER A 89 11.22 -6.24 2.32
N GLN A 90 11.51 -7.10 1.34
CA GLN A 90 11.51 -6.73 -0.08
C GLN A 90 10.13 -6.31 -0.56
N GLU A 91 9.07 -7.04 -0.16
CA GLU A 91 7.69 -6.70 -0.54
C GLU A 91 7.18 -5.44 0.17
N GLN A 92 7.64 -5.17 1.40
CA GLN A 92 7.35 -3.91 2.09
C GLN A 92 7.99 -2.71 1.39
N ASP A 93 9.22 -2.85 0.86
CA ASP A 93 9.86 -1.79 0.09
C ASP A 93 9.13 -1.55 -1.23
N ARG A 94 8.76 -2.61 -1.95
CA ARG A 94 7.91 -2.52 -3.16
C ARG A 94 6.56 -1.87 -2.87
N LEU A 95 5.96 -2.16 -1.72
CA LEU A 95 4.71 -1.55 -1.28
C LEU A 95 4.88 -0.05 -1.02
N ARG A 96 5.98 0.36 -0.38
CA ARG A 96 6.31 1.78 -0.16
C ARG A 96 6.50 2.53 -1.47
N GLU A 97 7.21 1.93 -2.43
CA GLU A 97 7.40 2.48 -3.77
C GLU A 97 6.06 2.67 -4.50
N ALA A 98 5.20 1.65 -4.49
CA ALA A 98 3.86 1.75 -5.08
C ALA A 98 3.02 2.85 -4.42
N TYR A 99 3.08 2.99 -3.09
CA TYR A 99 2.43 4.08 -2.37
C TYR A 99 2.93 5.46 -2.83
N ALA A 100 4.24 5.62 -3.01
CA ALA A 100 4.83 6.86 -3.48
C ALA A 100 4.38 7.20 -4.91
N GLN A 101 4.31 6.20 -5.80
CA GLN A 101 3.84 6.36 -7.17
C GLN A 101 2.37 6.78 -7.23
N VAL A 102 1.48 6.09 -6.51
CA VAL A 102 0.05 6.44 -6.43
C VAL A 102 -0.11 7.88 -5.94
N ARG A 103 0.57 8.24 -4.84
CA ARG A 103 0.48 9.59 -4.28
C ARG A 103 1.01 10.67 -5.22
N SER A 104 2.06 10.36 -5.99
CA SER A 104 2.58 11.29 -7.00
C SER A 104 1.58 11.51 -8.14
N LEU A 105 0.90 10.46 -8.58
CA LEU A 105 -0.13 10.56 -9.63
C LEU A 105 -1.35 11.34 -9.14
N GLU A 106 -1.77 11.12 -7.90
CA GLU A 106 -2.87 11.89 -7.28
C GLU A 106 -2.56 13.39 -7.27
N LYS A 107 -1.37 13.77 -6.76
CA LYS A 107 -0.93 15.18 -6.78
C LYS A 107 -0.90 15.78 -8.19
N TYR A 108 -0.51 14.98 -9.18
CA TYR A 108 -0.44 15.46 -10.56
C TYR A 108 -1.85 15.68 -11.14
N LEU A 109 -2.80 14.77 -10.87
CA LEU A 109 -4.20 14.92 -11.25
C LEU A 109 -4.84 16.14 -10.58
N ASP A 110 -4.59 16.34 -9.28
CA ASP A 110 -5.09 17.51 -8.56
C ASP A 110 -4.54 18.82 -9.16
N SER A 111 -3.26 18.84 -9.54
CA SER A 111 -2.66 20.00 -10.20
C SER A 111 -3.26 20.27 -11.59
N ILE A 112 -3.61 19.23 -12.34
CA ILE A 112 -4.31 19.39 -13.63
C ILE A 112 -5.71 19.96 -13.40
N ALA A 113 -6.47 19.40 -12.45
CA ALA A 113 -7.81 19.85 -12.13
C ALA A 113 -7.83 21.33 -11.70
N GLU A 114 -6.86 21.74 -10.88
CA GLU A 114 -6.73 23.14 -10.46
C GLU A 114 -6.38 24.07 -11.63
N LYS A 115 -5.48 23.65 -12.53
CA LYS A 115 -5.17 24.43 -13.75
C LYS A 115 -6.36 24.55 -14.68
N GLU A 116 -7.13 23.47 -14.86
CA GLU A 116 -8.36 23.47 -15.66
C GLU A 116 -9.40 24.42 -15.07
N LYS A 117 -9.55 24.43 -13.74
CA LYS A 117 -10.43 25.36 -13.03
C LYS A 117 -9.99 26.82 -13.20
N ILE A 118 -8.72 27.14 -12.96
CA ILE A 118 -8.18 28.49 -13.16
C ILE A 118 -8.37 28.96 -14.61
N ALA A 119 -8.18 28.08 -15.59
CA ALA A 119 -8.38 28.40 -17.00
C ALA A 119 -9.86 28.68 -17.32
N LEU A 120 -10.79 27.95 -16.71
CA LEU A 120 -12.23 28.19 -16.83
C LEU A 120 -12.62 29.52 -16.18
N ASP A 121 -12.18 29.78 -14.96
CA ASP A 121 -12.46 31.02 -14.23
C ASP A 121 -11.94 32.25 -15.01
N LYS A 122 -10.71 32.16 -15.55
CA LYS A 122 -10.14 33.22 -16.40
C LYS A 122 -10.97 33.46 -17.66
N LYS A 123 -11.41 32.39 -18.32
CA LYS A 123 -12.24 32.47 -19.52
C LYS A 123 -13.62 33.07 -19.23
N GLU A 124 -14.22 32.74 -18.09
CA GLU A 124 -15.47 33.33 -17.65
C GLU A 124 -15.31 34.83 -17.38
N GLN A 125 -14.21 35.23 -16.74
CA GLN A 125 -13.91 36.63 -16.45
C GLN A 125 -13.69 37.44 -17.73
N GLU A 126 -12.93 36.92 -18.70
CA GLU A 126 -12.76 37.54 -20.02
C GLU A 126 -14.11 37.76 -20.74
N LEU A 127 -15.02 36.77 -20.67
CA LEU A 127 -16.36 36.90 -21.26
C LEU A 127 -17.25 37.94 -20.54
N LEU A 128 -17.10 38.08 -19.23
CA LEU A 128 -17.81 39.09 -18.45
C LEU A 128 -17.29 40.50 -18.77
N ASP A 129 -15.98 40.68 -18.88
CA ASP A 129 -15.33 41.94 -19.23
C ASP A 129 -15.74 42.39 -20.64
N ASP A 130 -15.73 41.48 -21.62
CA ASP A 130 -16.20 41.75 -22.99
C ASP A 130 -17.66 42.20 -23.01
N ARG A 131 -18.53 41.54 -22.22
CA ARG A 131 -19.94 41.94 -22.10
C ARG A 131 -20.10 43.32 -21.47
N GLN A 132 -19.29 43.66 -20.47
CA GLN A 132 -19.32 44.99 -19.84
C GLN A 132 -18.84 46.07 -20.82
N ALA A 133 -17.74 45.84 -21.53
CA ALA A 133 -17.21 46.74 -22.54
C ALA A 133 -18.23 47.00 -23.65
N TYR A 134 -18.91 45.94 -24.13
CA TYR A 134 -19.97 46.06 -25.13
C TYR A 134 -21.14 46.91 -24.65
N LYS A 135 -21.63 46.68 -23.42
CA LYS A 135 -22.71 47.49 -22.81
C LYS A 135 -22.32 48.96 -22.67
N HIS A 136 -21.09 49.25 -22.24
CA HIS A 136 -20.59 50.62 -22.14
C HIS A 136 -20.46 51.29 -23.52
N GLY A 137 -20.02 50.56 -24.55
CA GLY A 137 -19.98 51.04 -25.93
C GLY A 137 -21.37 51.37 -26.48
N GLN A 138 -22.38 50.56 -26.20
CA GLN A 138 -23.77 50.84 -26.59
C GLN A 138 -24.35 52.06 -25.87
N LYS A 139 -24.13 52.20 -24.54
CA LYS A 139 -24.58 53.38 -23.79
C LYS A 139 -23.93 54.67 -24.31
N ARG A 140 -22.64 54.65 -24.62
CA ARG A 140 -21.93 55.82 -25.19
C ARG A 140 -22.50 56.23 -26.55
N ARG A 141 -22.85 55.26 -27.40
CA ARG A 141 -23.48 55.52 -28.70
C ARG A 141 -24.90 56.09 -28.58
N GLN A 142 -25.68 55.63 -27.59
CA GLN A 142 -27.03 56.16 -27.32
C GLN A 142 -26.99 57.56 -26.70
N SER A 143 -26.02 57.88 -25.84
CA SER A 143 -25.85 59.22 -25.28
C SER A 143 -25.35 60.25 -26.30
N SER A 144 -24.64 59.82 -27.36
CA SER A 144 -24.21 60.71 -28.46
C SER A 144 -25.28 60.95 -29.52
N SER A 145 -26.40 60.22 -29.49
CA SER A 145 -27.51 60.35 -30.45
C SER A 145 -28.78 60.97 -29.84
N ALA A 146 -28.74 61.40 -28.57
CA ALA A 146 -29.82 62.15 -27.95
C ALA A 146 -29.59 63.66 -28.21
N PRO A 147 -30.52 64.37 -28.89
CA PRO A 147 -30.42 65.80 -29.21
C PRO A 147 -30.60 66.70 -27.97
#